data_AF-A0A8C0KYI3-F1
#
_entry.id   AF-A0A8C0KYI3-F1
#
_cell.length_a   1.000
_cell.length_b   1.000
_cell.length_c   1.000
_cell.angle_alpha   90.00
_cell.angle_beta   90.00
_cell.angle_gamma   90.00
#
_symmetry.space_group_name_H-M   'P 1'
#
loop_
_entity.id
_entity.type
_entity.pdbx_description
1 polymer ?
#
loop_
_entity_poly.entity_id
_entity_poly.type
_entity_poly.pdbx_seq_one_letter_code
_entity_poly.pdbx_strand_id
1 'polypeptide(L)'
;MKTALLLLVALAVAAGPARALRCHVCSSSSNCEKPQNCAANARYCRTRTKVEPLLGNLVEKDCVEACTPTHSLQGQVSSGAAATQCCQDDLCNRSLQSSAPAHTLLPSTALGLALALSLLTLFVAPSL
;
A
#
# COMPACT_ATOMS: atom_id res chain seq x y z
N MET A 1 4.48 -17.95 35.81
CA MET A 1 5.68 -17.66 34.98
C MET A 1 5.48 -18.11 33.52
N LYS A 2 5.11 -19.38 33.29
CA LYS A 2 4.94 -19.94 31.93
C LYS A 2 3.81 -19.31 31.10
N THR A 3 2.72 -18.91 31.75
CA THR A 3 1.57 -18.23 31.12
C THR A 3 1.91 -16.82 30.62
N ALA A 4 2.68 -16.05 31.41
CA ALA A 4 3.13 -14.72 31.01
C ALA A 4 4.07 -14.76 29.81
N LEU A 5 4.95 -15.78 29.74
CA LEU A 5 5.85 -15.99 28.60
C LEU A 5 5.08 -16.31 27.31
N LEU A 6 4.07 -17.18 27.40
CA LEU A 6 3.21 -17.53 26.25
C LEU A 6 2.42 -16.31 25.76
N LEU A 7 1.93 -15.46 26.68
CA LEU A 7 1.22 -14.23 26.32
C LEU A 7 2.15 -13.25 25.58
N LEU A 8 3.39 -13.08 26.05
CA LEU A 8 4.40 -12.22 25.42
C LEU A 8 4.77 -12.70 24.02
N VAL A 9 4.91 -14.01 23.81
CA VAL A 9 5.21 -14.59 22.49
C VAL A 9 4.02 -14.38 21.54
N ALA A 10 2.79 -14.58 22.01
CA ALA A 10 1.58 -14.34 21.20
C ALA A 10 1.45 -12.86 20.79
N LEU A 11 1.74 -11.93 21.71
CA LEU A 11 1.77 -10.49 21.42
C LEU A 11 2.86 -10.11 20.41
N ALA A 12 4.05 -10.69 20.52
CA ALA A 12 5.15 -10.42 19.58
C ALA A 12 4.84 -10.94 18.16
N VAL A 13 4.21 -12.11 18.05
CA VAL A 13 3.77 -12.67 16.76
C VAL A 13 2.62 -11.86 16.15
N ALA A 14 1.67 -11.41 16.98
CA ALA A 14 0.56 -10.56 16.54
C ALA A 14 1.01 -9.15 16.12
N ALA A 15 2.07 -8.61 16.74
CA ALA A 15 2.58 -7.27 16.45
C ALA A 15 3.24 -7.15 15.06
N GLY A 16 3.72 -8.27 14.49
CA GLY A 16 4.43 -8.29 13.22
C GLY A 16 5.73 -7.46 13.24
N PRO A 17 6.61 -7.62 12.24
CA PRO A 17 7.78 -6.76 12.14
C PRO A 17 7.33 -5.35 11.76
N ALA A 18 7.70 -4.35 12.56
CA ALA A 18 7.56 -2.93 12.22
C ALA A 18 8.53 -2.59 11.08
N ARG A 19 8.24 -3.04 9.87
CA ARG A 19 9.02 -2.70 8.68
C ARG A 19 8.64 -1.30 8.23
N ALA A 20 9.66 -0.47 8.02
CA ALA A 20 9.47 0.80 7.35
C ALA A 20 9.00 0.53 5.92
N LEU A 21 7.89 1.16 5.54
CA LEU A 21 7.35 1.11 4.19
C LEU A 21 8.44 1.51 3.19
N ARG A 22 8.54 0.81 2.07
CA ARG A 22 9.44 1.18 0.96
C ARG A 22 8.61 1.78 -0.16
N CYS A 23 9.04 2.91 -0.72
CA CYS A 23 8.37 3.53 -1.87
C CYS A 23 9.39 3.95 -2.92
N HIS A 24 8.94 4.19 -4.14
CA HIS A 24 9.73 4.96 -5.09
C HIS A 24 9.65 6.45 -4.74
N VAL A 25 10.80 7.13 -4.67
CA VAL A 25 10.89 8.56 -4.34
C VAL A 25 11.72 9.30 -5.39
N CYS A 26 11.07 10.10 -6.22
CA CYS A 26 11.69 10.76 -7.38
C CYS A 26 10.79 11.87 -7.95
N SER A 27 11.39 12.75 -8.75
CA SER A 27 10.70 13.76 -9.55
C SER A 27 11.25 13.70 -10.97
N SER A 28 10.38 13.52 -11.96
CA SER A 28 10.75 13.37 -13.37
C SER A 28 9.62 13.81 -14.30
N SER A 29 9.92 14.05 -15.58
CA SER A 29 8.89 14.31 -16.59
C SER A 29 8.11 13.04 -16.97
N SER A 30 8.60 11.86 -16.61
CA SER A 30 7.97 10.58 -16.94
C SER A 30 7.94 9.65 -15.73
N ASN A 31 7.46 8.42 -15.91
CA ASN A 31 7.54 7.42 -14.84
C ASN A 31 8.98 7.28 -14.34
N CYS A 32 9.17 7.33 -13.02
CA CYS A 32 10.48 7.17 -12.39
C CYS A 32 10.42 6.12 -11.28
N GLU A 33 11.51 5.38 -11.12
CA GLU A 33 11.64 4.30 -10.14
C GLU A 33 12.91 4.49 -9.32
N LYS A 34 12.78 4.94 -8.07
CA LYS A 34 13.91 5.06 -7.13
C LYS A 34 13.51 4.53 -5.75
N PRO A 35 13.68 3.23 -5.48
CA PRO A 35 13.30 2.61 -4.21
C PRO A 35 14.01 3.25 -3.02
N GLN A 36 13.28 3.63 -1.98
CA GLN A 36 13.80 4.18 -0.73
C GLN A 36 12.98 3.66 0.46
N ASN A 37 13.63 3.57 1.62
CA ASN A 37 12.94 3.29 2.88
C ASN A 37 12.29 4.60 3.36
N CYS A 38 11.02 4.57 3.68
CA CYS A 38 10.30 5.71 4.24
C CYS A 38 10.59 5.89 5.73
N ALA A 39 10.28 7.07 6.26
CA ALA A 39 10.28 7.30 7.70
C ALA A 39 9.21 6.44 8.40
N ALA A 40 9.41 6.13 9.68
CA ALA A 40 8.56 5.20 10.44
C ALA A 40 7.08 5.63 10.56
N ASN A 41 6.83 6.94 10.46
CA ASN A 41 5.51 7.56 10.45
C ASN A 41 4.82 7.53 9.08
N ALA A 42 5.55 7.29 7.99
CA ALA A 42 4.96 7.21 6.66
C ALA A 42 4.09 5.96 6.54
N ARG A 43 2.87 6.14 6.04
CA ARG A 43 1.88 5.07 5.87
C ARG A 43 1.51 4.85 4.41
N TYR A 44 1.84 5.79 3.53
CA TYR A 44 1.46 5.73 2.12
C TYR A 44 2.63 6.06 1.20
N CYS A 45 2.71 5.32 0.09
CA CYS A 45 3.40 5.79 -1.10
C CYS A 45 2.44 6.67 -1.90
N ARG A 46 2.91 7.84 -2.30
CA ARG A 46 2.14 8.79 -3.10
C ARG A 46 2.77 8.96 -4.48
N THR A 47 1.92 9.12 -5.48
CA THR A 47 2.28 9.57 -6.83
C THR A 47 1.42 10.77 -7.17
N ARG A 48 2.05 11.89 -7.53
CA ARG A 48 1.39 13.08 -8.08
C ARG A 48 1.79 13.24 -9.53
N THR A 49 0.79 13.38 -10.40
CA THR A 49 0.99 13.62 -11.82
C THR A 49 0.35 14.94 -12.18
N LYS A 50 1.15 15.93 -12.56
CA LYS A 50 0.69 17.22 -13.07
C LYS A 50 0.82 17.24 -14.59
N VAL A 51 -0.21 17.69 -15.28
CA VAL A 51 -0.21 17.83 -16.73
C VAL A 51 -0.06 19.30 -17.07
N GLU A 52 1.06 19.66 -17.69
CA GLU A 52 1.31 21.03 -18.16
C GLU A 52 1.50 21.01 -19.69
N PRO A 53 0.61 21.64 -20.47
CA PRO A 53 0.64 21.54 -21.93
C PRO A 53 1.93 22.03 -22.60
N LEU A 54 2.60 23.01 -21.99
CA LEU A 54 3.76 23.70 -22.57
C LEU A 54 5.10 23.28 -21.94
N LEU A 55 5.09 22.85 -20.68
CA LEU A 55 6.30 22.53 -19.90
C LEU A 55 6.54 21.02 -19.77
N GLY A 56 5.61 20.21 -20.27
CA GLY A 56 5.63 18.76 -20.09
C GLY A 56 4.96 18.34 -18.79
N ASN A 57 4.60 17.06 -18.72
CA ASN A 57 4.09 16.46 -17.50
C ASN A 57 5.17 16.39 -16.42
N LEU A 58 4.73 16.42 -15.16
CA LEU A 58 5.58 16.20 -13.98
C LEU A 58 5.01 15.06 -13.15
N VAL A 59 5.86 14.07 -12.89
CA VAL A 59 5.59 12.96 -11.98
C VAL A 59 6.46 13.13 -10.74
N GLU A 60 5.80 13.23 -9.60
CA GLU A 60 6.43 13.29 -8.28
C GLU A 60 5.98 12.09 -7.46
N LYS A 61 6.94 11.38 -6.87
CA LYS A 61 6.69 10.22 -6.01
C LYS A 61 7.37 10.41 -4.68
N ASP A 62 6.67 10.12 -3.59
CA ASP A 62 7.16 10.36 -2.23
C ASP A 62 6.47 9.48 -1.17
N CYS A 63 7.04 9.48 0.03
CA CYS A 63 6.49 8.84 1.23
C CYS A 63 5.71 9.85 2.07
N VAL A 64 4.49 9.54 2.48
CA VAL A 64 3.68 10.44 3.31
C VAL A 64 2.94 9.73 4.44
N GLU A 65 2.68 10.45 5.53
CA GLU A 65 1.88 9.96 6.66
C GLU A 65 0.40 9.81 6.29
N ALA A 66 -0.13 10.79 5.54
CA ALA A 66 -1.52 10.84 5.09
C ALA A 66 -1.57 11.18 3.60
N CYS A 67 -2.50 10.55 2.89
CA CYS A 67 -2.65 10.71 1.45
C CYS A 67 -4.13 10.72 1.07
N THR A 68 -4.54 11.75 0.34
CA THR A 68 -5.89 11.88 -0.22
C THR A 68 -5.80 11.71 -1.73
N PRO A 69 -6.40 10.64 -2.31
CA PRO A 69 -6.38 10.46 -3.75
C PRO A 69 -7.23 11.52 -4.44
N THR A 70 -6.75 12.04 -5.58
CA THR A 70 -7.49 12.99 -6.41
C THR A 70 -7.55 12.47 -7.84
N HIS A 71 -8.76 12.38 -8.38
CA HIS A 71 -9.03 11.95 -9.75
C HIS A 71 -9.45 13.15 -10.61
N SER A 72 -8.66 14.23 -10.64
CA SER A 72 -8.94 15.34 -11.57
C SER A 72 -8.45 14.98 -12.97
N LEU A 73 -9.19 14.09 -13.64
CA LEU A 73 -9.04 13.76 -15.06
C LEU A 73 -10.42 13.79 -15.75
N GLN A 74 -11.32 14.67 -15.31
CA GLN A 74 -12.62 14.87 -15.96
C GLN A 74 -12.69 16.29 -16.55
N GLY A 75 -12.80 16.34 -17.87
CA GLY A 75 -13.55 17.40 -18.55
C GLY A 75 -12.74 18.28 -19.49
N GLN A 76 -11.65 18.90 -19.04
CA GLN A 76 -10.89 19.82 -19.88
C GLN A 76 -9.42 19.76 -19.48
N VAL A 77 -8.54 19.65 -20.49
CA VAL A 77 -7.09 19.86 -20.35
C VAL A 77 -6.83 21.35 -20.11
N SER A 78 -7.39 21.89 -19.02
CA SER A 78 -6.94 23.16 -18.48
C SER A 78 -5.57 22.92 -17.88
N SER A 79 -4.61 23.76 -18.28
CA SER A 79 -3.32 23.93 -17.61
C SER A 79 -3.48 23.79 -16.09
N GLY A 80 -2.78 22.84 -15.47
CA GLY A 80 -2.82 22.62 -14.02
C GLY A 80 -3.62 21.41 -13.52
N ALA A 81 -4.13 20.53 -14.39
CA ALA A 81 -4.75 19.27 -13.94
C ALA A 81 -3.73 18.38 -13.19
N ALA A 82 -4.09 17.93 -11.98
CA ALA A 82 -3.19 17.18 -11.09
C ALA A 82 -3.86 15.96 -10.45
N ALA A 83 -3.44 14.76 -10.85
CA ALA A 83 -3.91 13.52 -10.24
C ALA A 83 -3.00 13.12 -9.06
N THR A 84 -3.59 12.69 -7.95
CA THR A 84 -2.88 12.12 -6.81
C THR A 84 -3.34 10.69 -6.59
N GLN A 85 -2.38 9.78 -6.50
CA GLN A 85 -2.61 8.37 -6.25
C GLN A 85 -1.89 7.95 -4.97
N CYS A 86 -2.54 7.11 -4.17
CA CYS A 86 -2.08 6.69 -2.85
C CYS A 86 -2.17 5.16 -2.75
N CYS A 87 -1.16 4.52 -2.15
CA CYS A 87 -1.17 3.08 -1.85
C CYS A 87 -0.30 2.79 -0.62
N GLN A 88 -0.47 1.62 0.01
CA GLN A 88 0.12 1.30 1.34
C GLN A 88 1.09 0.10 1.33
N ASP A 89 1.30 -0.53 0.16
CA ASP A 89 2.19 -1.69 0.04
C ASP A 89 3.60 -1.26 -0.39
N ASP A 90 4.60 -2.09 -0.07
CA ASP A 90 5.98 -1.85 -0.47
C ASP A 90 6.08 -1.68 -2.00
N LEU A 91 6.67 -0.56 -2.42
CA LEU A 91 6.96 -0.19 -3.81
C LEU A 91 5.71 -0.15 -4.70
N CYS A 92 4.51 0.00 -4.11
CA CYS A 92 3.24 -0.01 -4.84
C CYS A 92 3.10 1.14 -5.85
N ASN A 93 3.87 2.23 -5.66
CA ASN A 93 3.89 3.38 -6.56
C ASN A 93 4.88 3.22 -7.75
N ARG A 94 5.19 1.98 -8.17
CA ARG A 94 6.10 1.69 -9.28
C ARG A 94 5.62 2.24 -10.62
N SER A 95 4.37 1.99 -10.96
CA SER A 95 3.76 2.39 -12.22
C SER A 95 2.87 3.63 -12.02
N LEU A 96 2.73 4.46 -13.06
CA LEU A 96 1.61 5.39 -13.13
C LEU A 96 0.35 4.55 -13.37
N GLN A 97 -0.56 4.48 -12.40
CA GLN A 97 -1.84 3.84 -12.66
C GLN A 97 -2.70 4.83 -13.45
N SER A 98 -3.01 4.49 -14.69
CA SER A 98 -4.14 5.08 -15.40
C SER A 98 -5.42 4.65 -14.67
N SER A 99 -6.44 5.52 -14.61
CA SER A 99 -7.75 5.26 -13.97
C SER A 99 -8.56 4.10 -14.59
N ALA A 100 -7.94 3.20 -15.36
CA ALA A 100 -8.57 1.99 -15.84
C ALA A 100 -8.78 1.02 -14.66
N PRO A 101 -9.97 0.41 -14.51
CA PRO A 101 -10.27 -0.46 -13.38
C PRO A 101 -9.32 -1.66 -13.37
N ALA A 102 -8.48 -1.74 -12.33
CA ALA A 102 -7.70 -2.92 -12.06
C ALA A 102 -8.61 -4.00 -11.47
N HIS A 103 -8.65 -5.18 -12.09
CA HIS A 103 -9.36 -6.33 -11.55
C HIS A 103 -8.86 -6.64 -10.13
N THR A 104 -9.77 -6.64 -9.16
CA THR A 104 -9.50 -6.98 -7.77
C THR A 104 -9.07 -8.44 -7.68
N LEU A 105 -7.79 -8.69 -7.45
CA LEU A 105 -7.32 -10.02 -7.03
C LEU A 105 -7.73 -10.22 -5.57
N LEU A 106 -8.47 -11.30 -5.31
CA LEU A 106 -8.95 -11.65 -3.98
C LEU A 106 -7.78 -11.67 -2.97
N PRO A 107 -7.93 -11.04 -1.80
CA PRO A 107 -6.88 -11.04 -0.80
C PRO A 107 -6.70 -12.46 -0.25
N SER A 108 -5.47 -12.97 -0.32
CA SER A 108 -5.09 -14.31 0.18
C SER A 108 -5.36 -14.52 1.68
N THR A 109 -5.68 -13.45 2.42
CA THR A 109 -6.05 -13.49 3.84
C THR A 109 -7.36 -14.24 4.11
N ALA A 110 -8.28 -14.29 3.15
CA ALA A 110 -9.53 -15.04 3.28
C ALA A 110 -9.29 -16.56 3.33
N LEU A 111 -8.29 -17.07 2.60
CA LEU A 111 -7.94 -18.50 2.64
C LEU A 111 -7.25 -18.89 3.95
N GLY A 112 -6.40 -18.02 4.50
CA GLY A 112 -5.68 -18.28 5.75
C GLY A 112 -6.62 -18.42 6.95
N LEU A 113 -7.64 -17.58 7.05
CA LEU A 113 -8.65 -17.66 8.12
C LEU A 113 -9.46 -18.97 8.03
N ALA A 114 -9.88 -19.37 6.83
CA ALA A 114 -10.64 -20.60 6.63
C ALA A 114 -9.85 -21.86 7.04
N LEU A 115 -8.56 -21.91 6.73
CA LEU A 115 -7.67 -23.00 7.13
C LEU A 115 -7.46 -23.05 8.66
N ALA A 116 -7.30 -21.90 9.31
CA ALA A 116 -7.14 -21.84 10.76
C ALA A 116 -8.42 -22.29 11.50
N LEU A 117 -9.60 -21.87 11.04
CA LEU A 117 -10.87 -22.31 11.62
C LEU A 117 -11.11 -23.82 11.41
N SER A 118 -10.75 -24.37 10.24
CA SER A 118 -10.85 -25.81 9.98
C SER A 118 -9.91 -26.65 10.84
N LEU A 119 -8.75 -26.12 11.23
CA LEU A 119 -7.82 -26.86 12.07
C LEU A 119 -8.29 -26.86 13.53
N LEU A 120 -8.85 -25.74 14.00
CA LEU A 120 -9.44 -25.66 15.35
C LEU A 120 -10.61 -26.63 15.54
N THR A 121 -11.44 -26.87 14.51
CA THR A 121 -12.55 -27.82 14.62
C THR A 121 -12.07 -29.27 14.72
N LEU A 122 -10.97 -29.64 14.06
CA LEU A 122 -10.37 -30.98 14.19
C LEU A 122 -9.77 -31.24 15.58
N PHE A 123 -9.20 -30.22 16.22
CA PHE A 123 -8.60 -30.37 17.55
C PHE A 123 -9.62 -30.32 18.70
N VAL A 124 -10.83 -29.78 18.45
CA VAL A 124 -11.88 -29.62 19.47
C VAL A 124 -12.99 -30.67 19.33
N ALA A 125 -13.14 -31.33 18.18
CA ALA A 125 -14.07 -32.45 18.05
C ALA A 125 -13.59 -33.63 18.92
N PRO A 126 -14.34 -34.03 19.98
CA PRO A 126 -14.10 -35.30 20.63
C PRO A 126 -14.40 -36.39 19.59
N SER A 127 -13.50 -37.34 19.45
CA SER A 127 -13.73 -38.57 18.71
C SER A 127 -15.03 -39.20 19.18
N LEU A 128 -16.08 -39.15 18.34
CA LEU A 128 -17.31 -39.91 18.47
C LEU A 128 -17.40 -40.86 17.28
#